data_AF-I1IDJ7-F1
#
_entry.id   AF-I1IDJ7-F1
#
_cell.length_a   1.000
_cell.length_b   1.000
_cell.length_c   1.000
_cell.angle_alpha   90.00
_cell.angle_beta   90.00
_cell.angle_gamma   90.00
#
_symmetry.space_group_name_H-M   'P 1'
#
loop_
_entity.id
_entity.type
_entity.pdbx_description
1 polymer ?
#
loop_
_entity_poly.entity_id
_entity_poly.type
_entity_poly.pdbx_seq_one_letter_code
_entity_poly.pdbx_strand_id
1 'polypeptide(L)'
;MASGGMTKKEIGESHDVLRFGVNDSVRGDLAPPHPLQATIQSETKFWDDKKKFGTEAIYGSAFNIRKDLDAQILSRFQRPPGALPSSMLGYEAMTGSLDDFGFEDYLNMPQESDSLRIPDMHHGMEVRLGLSKGPICPSFN
;
A
#
# COMPACT_ATOMS: atom_id res chain seq x y z
N MET A 1 52.92 27.04 -18.15
CA MET A 1 51.62 27.75 -18.24
C MET A 1 50.54 26.72 -17.96
N ALA A 2 49.93 26.79 -16.78
CA ALA A 2 48.87 25.89 -16.36
C ALA A 2 47.52 26.45 -16.83
N SER A 3 46.75 25.67 -17.60
CA SER A 3 45.31 25.90 -17.73
C SER A 3 44.58 24.77 -17.00
N GLY A 4 44.24 25.04 -15.74
CA GLY A 4 43.33 24.20 -14.97
C GLY A 4 41.91 24.35 -15.54
N GLY A 5 41.38 23.27 -16.12
CA GLY A 5 39.97 23.17 -16.42
C GLY A 5 39.18 23.11 -15.12
N MET A 6 38.45 24.19 -14.80
CA MET A 6 37.51 24.22 -13.69
C MET A 6 36.29 23.37 -14.05
N THR A 7 36.24 22.13 -13.56
CA THR A 7 34.99 21.37 -13.49
C THR A 7 34.16 21.91 -12.31
N LYS A 8 33.33 22.91 -12.58
CA LYS A 8 32.25 23.28 -11.66
C LYS A 8 31.26 22.11 -11.61
N LYS A 9 31.38 21.27 -10.57
CA LYS A 9 30.35 20.32 -10.18
C LYS A 9 29.49 20.99 -9.10
N GLU A 10 28.58 21.84 -9.54
CA GLU A 10 27.48 22.28 -8.69
C GLU A 10 26.22 21.57 -9.17
N ILE A 11 25.76 20.62 -8.37
CA ILE A 11 24.37 20.28 -8.04
C ILE A 11 24.49 19.18 -6.98
N GLY A 12 24.09 19.51 -5.76
CA GLY A 12 24.12 18.60 -4.63
C GLY A 12 23.82 19.39 -3.38
N GLU A 13 22.55 19.75 -3.22
CA GLU A 13 22.02 20.14 -1.92
C GLU A 13 22.60 19.20 -0.84
N SER A 14 23.23 19.80 0.16
CA SER A 14 23.73 19.04 1.31
C SER A 14 22.51 18.48 2.02
N HIS A 15 22.28 17.18 1.84
CA HIS A 15 21.17 16.48 2.45
C HIS A 15 21.34 16.52 3.98
N ASP A 16 20.38 17.14 4.68
CA ASP A 16 20.39 17.24 6.13
C ASP A 16 19.95 15.90 6.75
N VAL A 17 20.94 15.04 6.95
CA VAL A 17 20.79 13.69 7.50
C VAL A 17 20.15 13.70 8.89
N LEU A 18 20.32 14.76 9.70
CA LEU A 18 19.78 14.79 11.06
C LEU A 18 18.28 15.05 11.08
N ARG A 19 17.77 15.81 10.12
CA ARG A 19 16.35 16.15 10.03
C ARG A 19 15.56 15.17 9.16
N PHE A 20 16.17 14.70 8.07
CA PHE A 20 15.50 13.89 7.06
C PHE A 20 15.94 12.43 7.08
N GLY A 21 17.05 12.08 7.75
CA GLY A 21 17.53 10.70 7.88
C GLY A 21 18.38 10.24 6.70
N VAL A 22 19.22 9.23 6.91
CA VAL A 22 20.31 8.82 5.98
C VAL A 22 19.80 8.43 4.58
N ASN A 23 18.57 7.97 4.47
CA ASN A 23 18.02 7.38 3.24
C ASN A 23 17.11 8.33 2.45
N ASP A 24 16.76 9.50 2.99
CA ASP A 24 15.72 10.39 2.43
C ASP A 24 16.26 11.28 1.29
N SER A 25 17.24 10.77 0.56
CA SER A 25 17.81 11.38 -0.63
C SER A 25 17.63 10.43 -1.81
N VAL A 26 17.53 10.96 -3.03
CA VAL A 26 17.48 10.15 -4.26
C VAL A 26 18.67 9.18 -4.34
N ARG A 27 19.82 9.52 -3.73
CA ARG A 27 20.98 8.63 -3.64
C ARG A 27 20.80 7.47 -2.66
N GLY A 28 20.01 7.67 -1.61
CA GLY A 28 19.62 6.63 -0.65
C GLY A 28 18.67 5.61 -1.27
N ASP A 29 17.67 6.05 -2.04
CA ASP A 29 16.78 5.15 -2.79
C ASP A 29 17.48 4.33 -3.87
N LEU A 30 18.57 4.88 -4.45
CA LEU A 30 19.41 4.18 -5.40
C LEU A 30 20.47 3.29 -4.73
N ALA A 31 20.61 3.33 -3.40
CA ALA A 31 21.59 2.53 -2.70
C ALA A 31 21.20 1.04 -2.76
N PRO A 32 22.17 0.12 -2.92
CA PRO A 32 21.88 -1.29 -2.93
C PRO A 32 21.18 -1.70 -1.62
N PRO A 33 20.02 -2.39 -1.69
CA PRO A 33 19.35 -2.87 -0.49
C PRO A 33 20.24 -3.85 0.25
N HIS A 34 19.96 -4.02 1.54
CA HIS A 34 20.65 -5.02 2.36
C HIS A 34 20.56 -6.41 1.68
N PRO A 35 21.64 -7.22 1.66
CA PRO A 35 21.66 -8.49 0.91
C PRO A 35 20.51 -9.43 1.27
N LEU A 36 20.16 -9.51 2.56
CA LEU A 36 19.00 -10.30 3.02
C LEU A 36 17.69 -9.80 2.40
N GLN A 37 17.48 -8.48 2.36
CA GLN A 37 16.28 -7.89 1.78
C GLN A 37 16.22 -8.15 0.28
N ALA A 38 17.35 -8.04 -0.42
CA ALA A 38 17.43 -8.37 -1.83
C ALA A 38 17.06 -9.82 -2.11
N THR A 39 17.57 -10.77 -1.30
CA THR A 39 17.22 -12.20 -1.41
C THR A 39 15.73 -12.42 -1.22
N ILE A 40 15.15 -11.89 -0.15
CA ILE A 40 13.71 -12.03 0.15
C ILE A 40 12.87 -11.49 -1.01
N GLN A 41 13.17 -10.27 -1.49
CA GLN A 41 12.43 -9.65 -2.60
C GLN A 41 12.59 -10.40 -3.92
N SER A 42 13.74 -11.03 -4.17
CA SER A 42 13.96 -11.83 -5.38
C SER A 42 13.17 -13.14 -5.33
N GLU A 43 13.07 -13.76 -4.15
CA GLU A 43 12.33 -14.99 -3.95
C GLU A 43 10.83 -14.77 -4.12
N THR A 44 10.27 -13.71 -3.52
CA THR A 44 8.84 -13.38 -3.68
C THR A 44 8.49 -13.16 -5.15
N LYS A 45 9.27 -12.35 -5.87
CA LYS A 45 9.09 -12.12 -7.32
C LYS A 45 9.17 -13.41 -8.13
N PHE A 46 10.16 -14.26 -7.84
CA PHE A 46 10.32 -15.53 -8.53
C PHE A 46 9.09 -16.44 -8.36
N TRP A 47 8.54 -16.53 -7.15
CA TRP A 47 7.34 -17.32 -6.89
C TRP A 47 6.09 -16.73 -7.55
N ASP A 48 5.96 -15.40 -7.59
CA ASP A 48 4.85 -14.74 -8.27
C ASP A 48 4.89 -14.95 -9.79
N ASP A 49 6.06 -14.82 -10.40
CA ASP A 49 6.24 -15.10 -11.83
C ASP A 49 5.93 -16.56 -12.15
N LYS A 50 6.34 -17.49 -11.29
CA LYS A 50 6.05 -18.92 -11.44
C LYS A 50 4.55 -19.22 -11.32
N LYS A 51 3.84 -18.56 -10.41
CA LYS A 51 2.38 -18.65 -10.28
C LYS A 51 1.70 -18.12 -11.56
N LYS A 52 2.12 -16.95 -12.06
CA LYS A 52 1.60 -16.35 -13.30
C LYS A 52 1.81 -17.25 -14.52
N PHE A 53 3.00 -17.84 -14.63
CA PHE A 53 3.31 -18.80 -15.68
C PHE A 53 2.43 -20.04 -15.60
N GLY A 54 2.22 -20.60 -14.40
CA GLY A 54 1.33 -21.74 -14.19
C GLY A 54 -0.13 -21.45 -14.55
N THR A 55 -0.66 -20.29 -14.14
CA THR A 55 -2.05 -19.90 -14.47
C THR A 55 -2.21 -19.60 -15.96
N GLU A 56 -1.21 -19.02 -16.60
CA GLU A 56 -1.21 -18.81 -18.06
C GLU A 56 -1.22 -20.13 -18.83
N ALA A 57 -0.44 -21.11 -18.40
CA ALA A 57 -0.41 -22.42 -19.05
C ALA A 57 -1.75 -23.17 -18.95
N ILE A 58 -2.51 -22.98 -17.87
CA ILE A 58 -3.79 -23.68 -17.63
C ILE A 58 -4.98 -22.94 -18.23
N TYR A 59 -5.06 -21.62 -18.02
CA TYR A 59 -6.24 -20.81 -18.36
C TYR A 59 -6.00 -19.82 -19.51
N GLY A 60 -4.78 -19.71 -20.00
CA GLY A 60 -4.38 -18.77 -21.06
C GLY A 60 -3.95 -17.40 -20.55
N SER A 61 -3.36 -16.61 -21.44
CA SER A 61 -2.80 -15.28 -21.14
C SER A 61 -3.85 -14.26 -20.67
N ALA A 62 -5.09 -14.38 -21.14
CA ALA A 62 -6.20 -13.50 -20.77
C ALA A 62 -6.53 -13.56 -19.26
N PHE A 63 -6.27 -14.69 -18.60
CA PHE A 63 -6.54 -14.85 -17.18
C PHE A 63 -5.66 -13.93 -16.32
N ASN A 64 -4.36 -13.85 -16.63
CA ASN A 64 -3.42 -12.99 -15.90
C ASN A 64 -3.80 -11.51 -16.06
N ILE A 65 -4.22 -11.10 -17.26
CA ILE A 65 -4.68 -9.72 -17.52
C ILE A 65 -5.91 -9.41 -16.66
N ARG A 66 -6.90 -10.33 -16.62
CA ARG A 66 -8.09 -10.14 -15.78
C ARG A 66 -7.71 -10.06 -14.29
N LYS A 67 -6.84 -10.95 -13.83
CA LYS A 67 -6.38 -10.95 -12.43
C LYS A 67 -5.71 -9.63 -12.06
N ASP A 68 -4.86 -9.08 -12.94
CA ASP A 68 -4.21 -7.79 -12.73
C ASP A 68 -5.22 -6.63 -12.70
N LEU A 69 -6.27 -6.66 -13.54
CA LEU A 69 -7.37 -5.69 -13.49
C LEU A 69 -8.19 -5.79 -12.20
N ASP A 70 -8.56 -7.00 -11.81
CA ASP A 70 -9.32 -7.25 -10.58
C ASP A 70 -8.52 -6.75 -9.35
N ALA A 71 -7.21 -7.02 -9.32
CA ALA A 71 -6.31 -6.53 -8.27
C ALA A 71 -6.29 -4.99 -8.20
N GLN A 72 -6.23 -4.29 -9.34
CA GLN A 72 -6.26 -2.82 -9.39
C GLN A 72 -7.59 -2.24 -8.89
N ILE A 73 -8.71 -2.88 -9.23
CA ILE A 73 -10.04 -2.44 -8.78
C ILE A 73 -10.15 -2.61 -7.26
N LEU A 74 -9.75 -3.78 -6.75
CA LEU A 74 -9.87 -4.12 -5.34
C LEU A 74 -8.91 -3.31 -4.46
N SER A 75 -7.72 -2.96 -4.96
CA SER A 75 -6.76 -2.11 -4.23
C SER A 75 -7.20 -0.65 -4.10
N ARG A 76 -8.29 -0.24 -4.75
CA ARG A 76 -8.81 1.13 -4.71
C ARG A 76 -10.13 1.26 -3.98
N PHE A 77 -10.69 0.14 -3.51
CA PHE A 77 -11.93 0.18 -2.75
C PHE A 77 -11.72 0.93 -1.43
N GLN A 78 -12.40 2.05 -1.28
CA GLN A 78 -12.32 2.89 -0.08
C GLN A 78 -13.71 3.07 0.52
N ARG A 79 -13.79 2.92 1.85
CA ARG A 79 -14.95 3.30 2.62
C ARG A 79 -15.08 4.83 2.58
N PRO A 80 -16.29 5.40 2.64
CA PRO A 80 -16.46 6.83 2.91
C PRO A 80 -15.61 7.28 4.10
N PRO A 81 -15.16 8.55 4.11
CA PRO A 81 -14.32 9.07 5.19
C PRO A 81 -14.97 8.78 6.54
N GLY A 82 -14.16 8.27 7.47
CA GLY A 82 -14.61 7.92 8.81
C GLY A 82 -13.54 7.28 9.68
N ALA A 83 -13.96 6.90 10.89
CA ALA A 83 -13.06 6.50 11.97
C ALA A 83 -12.30 5.19 11.72
N LEU A 84 -12.71 4.39 10.72
CA LEU A 84 -12.09 3.11 10.41
C LEU A 84 -11.53 3.12 8.99
N PRO A 85 -10.29 2.64 8.80
CA PRO A 85 -9.78 2.38 7.46
C PRO A 85 -10.62 1.30 6.76
N SER A 86 -10.58 1.28 5.44
CA SER A 86 -11.20 0.22 4.66
C SER A 86 -10.36 -1.05 4.75
N SER A 87 -10.95 -2.13 5.29
CA SER A 87 -10.42 -3.48 5.15
C SER A 87 -10.41 -3.86 3.66
N MET A 88 -9.25 -4.12 3.07
CA MET A 88 -9.13 -4.45 1.65
C MET A 88 -9.37 -5.95 1.42
N LEU A 89 -10.38 -6.51 2.09
CA LEU A 89 -10.63 -7.95 2.19
C LEU A 89 -10.64 -8.67 0.82
N GLY A 90 -11.26 -8.05 -0.19
CA GLY A 90 -11.27 -8.62 -1.54
C GLY A 90 -9.87 -8.66 -2.17
N TYR A 91 -9.07 -7.62 -1.98
CA TYR A 91 -7.69 -7.57 -2.45
C TYR A 91 -6.80 -8.57 -1.69
N GLU A 92 -6.97 -8.67 -0.37
CA GLU A 92 -6.27 -9.62 0.49
C GLU A 92 -6.59 -11.07 0.11
N ALA A 93 -7.87 -11.38 -0.16
CA ALA A 93 -8.28 -12.69 -0.65
C ALA A 93 -7.66 -13.03 -2.02
N MET A 94 -7.58 -12.04 -2.93
CA MET A 94 -7.01 -12.22 -4.28
C MET A 94 -5.48 -12.38 -4.29
N THR A 95 -4.80 -11.69 -3.37
CA THR A 95 -3.35 -11.78 -3.19
C THR A 95 -2.94 -12.98 -2.34
N GLY A 96 -3.88 -13.54 -1.57
CA GLY A 96 -3.66 -14.66 -0.65
C GLY A 96 -3.16 -14.23 0.72
N SER A 97 -3.05 -12.92 0.98
CA SER A 97 -2.61 -12.40 2.28
C SER A 97 -3.68 -12.54 3.37
N LEU A 98 -4.93 -12.87 3.00
CA LEU A 98 -6.02 -13.04 3.95
C LEU A 98 -5.77 -14.19 4.95
N ASP A 99 -5.04 -15.23 4.52
CA ASP A 99 -4.72 -16.39 5.34
C ASP A 99 -3.38 -16.26 6.07
N ASP A 100 -2.60 -15.22 5.75
CA ASP A 100 -1.27 -14.97 6.32
C ASP A 100 -1.37 -14.05 7.55
N PHE A 101 -0.76 -14.46 8.66
CA PHE A 101 -0.64 -13.62 9.85
C PHE A 101 0.53 -12.64 9.73
N GLY A 102 0.19 -11.35 9.67
CA GLY A 102 1.14 -10.25 9.66
C GLY A 102 1.65 -9.88 11.06
N PHE A 103 2.63 -8.98 11.08
CA PHE A 103 3.12 -8.40 12.34
C PHE A 103 2.05 -7.57 13.05
N GLU A 104 1.27 -6.83 12.27
CA GLU A 104 0.24 -5.92 12.76
C GLU A 104 -0.89 -6.65 13.50
N ASP A 105 -1.18 -7.90 13.13
CA ASP A 105 -2.20 -8.73 13.79
C ASP A 105 -1.81 -9.12 15.23
N TYR A 106 -0.52 -9.10 15.55
CA TYR A 106 -0.07 -9.29 16.94
C TYR A 106 -0.23 -8.02 17.78
N LEU A 107 -0.32 -6.87 17.11
CA LEU A 107 -0.58 -5.61 17.78
C LEU A 107 -2.09 -5.52 17.90
N ASN A 108 -2.62 -5.55 19.13
CA ASN A 108 -4.03 -5.30 19.39
C ASN A 108 -4.39 -3.83 19.08
N MET A 109 -4.40 -3.47 17.80
CA MET A 109 -4.61 -2.11 17.35
C MET A 109 -6.02 -1.69 17.75
N PRO A 110 -6.20 -0.48 18.33
CA PRO A 110 -7.52 -0.02 18.74
C PRO A 110 -8.54 -0.07 17.59
N GLN A 111 -8.09 0.19 16.36
CA GLN A 111 -8.91 0.20 15.14
C GLN A 111 -9.45 -1.18 14.73
N GLU A 112 -8.84 -2.26 15.19
CA GLU A 112 -9.24 -3.65 14.91
C GLU A 112 -9.96 -4.30 16.10
N SER A 113 -10.18 -3.56 17.18
CA SER A 113 -10.84 -4.10 18.37
C SER A 113 -12.33 -4.38 18.14
N ASP A 114 -12.78 -5.57 18.55
CA ASP A 114 -14.21 -5.96 18.54
C ASP A 114 -15.09 -5.02 19.40
N SER A 115 -14.47 -4.32 20.35
CA SER A 115 -15.15 -3.33 21.19
C SER A 115 -15.48 -2.02 20.45
N LEU A 116 -14.90 -1.80 19.26
CA LEU A 116 -15.08 -0.56 18.52
C LEU A 116 -16.48 -0.51 17.93
N ARG A 117 -17.29 0.40 18.48
CA ARG A 117 -18.67 0.64 18.03
C ARG A 117 -18.63 1.38 16.70
N ILE A 118 -18.70 0.64 15.61
CA ILE A 118 -18.77 1.18 14.26
C ILE A 118 -20.05 2.03 14.14
N PRO A 119 -19.96 3.34 13.82
CA PRO A 119 -21.15 4.14 13.60
C PRO A 119 -21.92 3.61 12.38
N ASP A 120 -23.25 3.64 12.43
CA ASP A 120 -24.08 3.17 11.31
C ASP A 120 -23.89 4.07 10.08
N MET A 121 -23.08 3.60 9.15
CA MET A 121 -22.76 4.32 7.91
C MET A 121 -23.96 4.40 6.97
N HIS A 122 -24.87 3.42 6.99
CA HIS A 122 -26.05 3.43 6.14
C HIS A 122 -26.97 4.58 6.54
N HIS A 123 -27.34 4.64 7.82
CA HIS A 123 -28.14 5.73 8.35
C HIS A 123 -27.44 7.09 8.19
N GLY A 124 -26.13 7.17 8.46
CA GLY A 124 -25.36 8.39 8.28
C GLY A 124 -25.40 8.93 6.84
N MET A 125 -25.33 8.05 5.84
CA MET A 125 -25.42 8.41 4.43
C MET A 125 -26.82 8.85 4.02
N GLU A 126 -27.87 8.20 4.53
CA GLU A 126 -29.24 8.62 4.31
C GLU A 126 -29.51 10.03 4.84
N VAL A 127 -29.01 10.36 6.05
CA VAL A 127 -29.11 11.71 6.62
C VAL A 127 -28.37 12.71 5.73
N ARG A 128 -27.17 12.37 5.24
CA ARG A 128 -26.37 13.23 4.34
C ARG A 128 -27.06 13.47 3.00
N LEU A 129 -27.76 12.48 2.47
CA LEU A 129 -28.54 12.56 1.22
C LEU A 129 -29.96 13.11 1.43
N GLY A 130 -30.36 13.40 2.67
CA GLY A 130 -31.69 13.92 3.01
C GLY A 130 -32.83 12.89 2.95
N LEU A 131 -32.49 11.60 2.91
CA LEU A 131 -33.46 10.48 2.85
C LEU A 131 -34.02 10.12 4.23
N SER A 132 -33.25 10.34 5.30
CA SER A 132 -33.68 10.10 6.68
C SER A 132 -33.44 11.32 7.58
N LYS A 133 -34.14 11.38 8.72
CA LYS A 133 -33.95 12.41 9.75
C LYS A 133 -33.01 11.87 10.82
N GLY A 134 -32.02 12.66 11.24
CA GLY A 134 -31.10 12.27 12.30
C GLY A 134 -29.93 13.24 12.43
N PRO A 135 -29.11 13.09 13.48
CA PRO A 135 -27.85 13.79 13.59
C PRO A 135 -26.90 13.34 12.46
N ILE A 136 -26.13 14.28 11.91
CA ILE A 136 -25.12 13.98 10.88
C ILE A 136 -24.07 13.04 11.51
N CYS A 137 -23.67 11.99 10.79
CA CYS A 137 -22.64 11.08 11.26
C CYS A 137 -21.32 11.85 11.48
N PRO A 138 -20.69 11.76 12.67
CA PRO A 138 -19.48 12.53 13.00
C PRO A 138 -18.31 12.31 12.03
N SER A 139 -18.33 11.20 11.29
CA SER A 139 -17.33 10.80 10.30
C SER A 139 -17.34 11.62 9.00
N PHE A 140 -18.40 12.38 8.72
CA PHE A 140 -18.57 13.12 7.46
C PHE A 140 -18.23 14.61 7.52
N ASN A 141 -17.64 15.09 8.61
CA ASN A 141 -17.11 16.46 8.71
C ASN A 141 -15.81 16.64 7.93
#